data_AF-A0A1L3LXC2-F1
#
_entry.id   AF-A0A1L3LXC2-F1
#
_cell.length_a   1.000
_cell.length_b   1.000
_cell.length_c   1.000
_cell.angle_alpha   90.00
_cell.angle_beta   90.00
_cell.angle_gamma   90.00
#
_symmetry.space_group_name_H-M   'P 1'
#
loop_
_entity.id
_entity.type
_entity.pdbx_description
1 polymer ?
#
loop_
_entity_poly.entity_id
_entity_poly.type
_entity_poly.pdbx_seq_one_letter_code
_entity_poly.pdbx_strand_id
1 'polypeptide(L)'
;MATDSEDRRTLDDDLVWRWHDNLIYGISFKIGDPEKQDWRSDLVLDIDFIAEWLCGASGEFRFRVAPATLTFHDVADLQIAIDHGDSDGRTAMNELSIDHVTRERLARPFDFWHWTIRLNSPTGGKIAFCASGYSQILRTEPKLVTEQHLPRGERT
;
A
#
# COMPACT_ATOMS: atom_id res chain seq x y z
N MET A 1 5.12 12.78 -44.00
CA MET A 1 4.95 11.39 -43.55
C MET A 1 5.85 11.18 -42.36
N ALA A 2 5.33 11.48 -41.18
CA ALA A 2 5.89 11.08 -39.90
C ALA A 2 4.76 10.30 -39.24
N THR A 3 4.95 9.00 -39.06
CA THR A 3 3.99 8.17 -38.33
C THR A 3 4.57 7.92 -36.97
N ASP A 4 3.87 8.46 -35.97
CA ASP A 4 4.01 8.21 -34.56
C ASP A 4 4.32 6.73 -34.30
N SER A 5 5.46 6.49 -33.66
CA SER A 5 5.71 5.21 -33.00
C SER A 5 5.30 5.36 -31.55
N GLU A 6 4.03 5.03 -31.34
CA GLU A 6 3.33 4.66 -30.11
C GLU A 6 4.14 4.77 -28.81
N ASP A 7 3.87 5.87 -28.12
CA ASP A 7 3.97 6.07 -26.69
C ASP A 7 3.37 4.86 -25.93
N ARG A 8 4.25 3.92 -25.55
CA ARG A 8 3.86 2.70 -24.85
C ARG A 8 3.72 2.99 -23.36
N ARG A 9 2.61 3.64 -23.02
CA ARG A 9 1.85 3.46 -21.77
C ARG A 9 2.68 3.60 -20.50
N THR A 10 3.10 4.82 -20.19
CA THR A 10 2.84 5.27 -18.82
C THR A 10 1.33 5.43 -18.74
N LEU A 11 0.63 4.36 -18.33
CA LEU A 11 -0.68 4.58 -17.72
C LEU A 11 -0.39 5.59 -16.61
N ASP A 12 -1.05 6.73 -16.66
CA ASP A 12 -1.12 7.66 -15.54
C ASP A 12 -1.83 6.87 -14.43
N ASP A 13 -1.05 6.04 -13.73
CA ASP A 13 -1.59 5.04 -12.81
C ASP A 13 -1.88 5.85 -11.54
N ASP A 14 -3.14 6.27 -11.39
CA ASP A 14 -3.68 6.91 -10.17
C ASP A 14 -3.24 6.20 -8.88
N LEU A 15 -2.80 4.94 -9.00
CA LEU A 15 -2.14 4.15 -7.97
C LEU A 15 -0.94 4.81 -7.29
N VAL A 16 -0.16 5.65 -7.98
CA VAL A 16 1.01 6.31 -7.38
C VAL A 16 0.61 7.06 -6.11
N TRP A 17 -0.53 7.76 -6.16
CA TRP A 17 -1.03 8.59 -5.07
C TRP A 17 -2.18 7.97 -4.27
N ARG A 18 -2.76 6.87 -4.75
CA ARG A 18 -3.97 6.25 -4.16
C ARG A 18 -3.82 5.90 -2.68
N TRP A 19 -2.63 5.49 -2.27
CA TRP A 19 -2.36 5.10 -0.88
C TRP A 19 -1.30 5.96 -0.21
N HIS A 20 -0.95 7.11 -0.81
CA HIS A 20 0.00 8.05 -0.23
C HIS A 20 -0.45 8.45 1.17
N ASP A 21 0.49 8.45 2.11
CA ASP A 21 0.34 8.67 3.55
C ASP A 21 -0.51 7.67 4.33
N ASN A 22 -1.07 6.64 3.68
CA ASN A 22 -1.81 5.63 4.41
C ASN A 22 -0.87 4.91 5.39
N LEU A 23 -1.24 4.95 6.66
CA LEU A 23 -0.53 4.26 7.72
C LEU A 23 -0.74 2.75 7.60
N ILE A 24 0.34 1.97 7.57
CA ILE A 24 0.35 0.51 7.71
C ILE A 24 0.53 0.18 9.19
N TYR A 25 -0.42 -0.53 9.79
CA TYR A 25 -0.35 -0.98 11.18
C TYR A 25 -0.47 -2.50 11.35
N GLY A 26 -0.66 -3.24 10.25
CA GLY A 26 -0.69 -4.70 10.25
C GLY A 26 -0.14 -5.25 8.94
N ILE A 27 0.63 -6.33 9.05
CA ILE A 27 1.12 -7.12 7.92
C ILE A 27 0.81 -8.58 8.25
N SER A 28 0.11 -9.28 7.36
CA SER A 28 -0.13 -10.71 7.51
C SER A 28 0.03 -11.46 6.19
N PHE A 29 0.48 -12.70 6.29
CA PHE A 29 0.64 -13.61 5.16
C PHE A 29 -0.50 -14.62 5.20
N LYS A 30 -1.29 -14.71 4.12
CA LYS A 30 -2.34 -15.72 3.97
C LYS A 30 -1.88 -16.75 2.96
N ILE A 31 -1.26 -17.80 3.46
CA ILE A 31 -0.79 -18.93 2.67
C ILE A 31 -1.82 -20.05 2.77
N GLY A 32 -2.24 -20.57 1.63
CA GLY A 32 -3.18 -21.67 1.52
C GLY A 32 -2.61 -23.00 2.05
N ASP A 33 -3.50 -23.96 2.29
CA ASP A 33 -3.16 -25.33 2.65
C ASP A 33 -3.10 -26.22 1.39
N PRO A 34 -1.90 -26.63 0.93
CA PRO A 34 -1.75 -27.45 -0.27
C PRO A 34 -2.48 -28.79 -0.18
N GLU A 35 -2.60 -29.39 1.02
CA GLU A 35 -3.29 -30.67 1.21
C GLU A 35 -4.79 -30.55 0.96
N LYS A 36 -5.34 -29.34 1.12
CA LYS A 36 -6.73 -28.99 0.82
C LYS A 36 -6.92 -28.36 -0.56
N GLN A 37 -5.88 -28.42 -1.41
CA GLN A 37 -5.86 -27.78 -2.74
C GLN A 37 -6.04 -26.26 -2.69
N ASP A 38 -5.69 -25.63 -1.56
CA ASP A 38 -5.68 -24.19 -1.41
C ASP A 38 -4.26 -23.66 -1.68
N TRP A 39 -4.10 -23.00 -2.82
CA TRP A 39 -2.81 -22.50 -3.31
C TRP A 39 -2.64 -20.99 -3.12
N ARG A 40 -3.45 -20.38 -2.25
CA ARG A 40 -3.36 -18.93 -2.00
C ARG A 40 -1.98 -18.52 -1.51
N SER A 41 -1.54 -17.36 -1.97
CA SER A 41 -0.34 -16.68 -1.51
C SER A 41 -0.67 -15.19 -1.46
N ASP A 42 -1.32 -14.74 -0.40
CA ASP A 42 -1.71 -13.33 -0.30
C ASP A 42 -0.82 -12.57 0.72
N LEU A 43 -0.44 -11.35 0.35
CA LEU A 43 0.10 -10.34 1.27
C LEU A 43 -1.04 -9.41 1.67
N VAL A 44 -1.34 -9.35 2.96
CA VAL A 44 -2.41 -8.51 3.50
C VAL A 44 -1.80 -7.40 4.35
N LEU A 45 -2.14 -6.17 4.02
CA LEU A 45 -1.79 -4.96 4.76
C LEU A 45 -3.05 -4.39 5.40
N ASP A 46 -3.00 -4.16 6.70
CA ASP A 46 -4.01 -3.35 7.38
C ASP A 46 -3.56 -1.89 7.37
N ILE A 47 -4.38 -1.05 6.74
CA ILE A 47 -4.08 0.36 6.52
C ILE A 47 -5.16 1.28 7.09
N ASP A 48 -4.78 2.50 7.43
CA ASP A 48 -5.72 3.60 7.62
C ASP A 48 -5.85 4.27 6.24
N PHE A 49 -6.90 3.90 5.50
CA PHE A 49 -7.12 4.36 4.13
C PHE A 49 -7.69 5.78 4.15
N ILE A 50 -6.95 6.73 3.57
CA ILE A 50 -7.42 8.10 3.36
C ILE A 50 -8.30 8.12 2.11
N ALA A 51 -9.62 8.15 2.33
CA ALA A 51 -10.61 8.17 1.26
C ALA A 51 -10.74 9.55 0.60
N GLU A 52 -10.50 10.62 1.35
CA GLU A 52 -10.62 11.99 0.85
C GLU A 52 -9.74 12.97 1.65
N TRP A 53 -9.11 13.89 0.93
CA TRP A 53 -8.38 15.03 1.48
C TRP A 53 -9.27 16.27 1.40
N LEU A 54 -9.63 16.83 2.55
CA LEU A 54 -10.50 17.99 2.66
C LEU A 54 -9.68 19.21 3.07
N CYS A 55 -9.24 19.98 2.08
CA CYS A 55 -8.54 21.25 2.30
C CYS A 55 -9.57 22.37 2.46
N GLY A 56 -9.75 22.88 3.68
CA GLY A 56 -10.62 24.02 3.93
C GLY A 56 -10.01 25.35 3.46
N ALA A 57 -10.85 26.32 3.11
CA ALA A 57 -10.40 27.69 2.76
C ALA A 57 -9.67 28.41 3.91
N SER A 58 -9.82 27.93 5.15
CA SER A 58 -9.12 28.41 6.35
C SER A 58 -7.69 27.85 6.52
N GLY A 59 -7.22 26.98 5.61
CA GLY A 59 -5.92 26.31 5.74
C GLY A 59 -5.91 25.11 6.67
N GLU A 60 -7.06 24.75 7.26
CA GLU A 60 -7.22 23.52 8.03
C GLU A 60 -7.35 22.31 7.08
N PHE A 61 -6.49 21.31 7.30
CA PHE A 61 -6.59 20.02 6.66
C PHE A 61 -7.46 19.09 7.48
N ARG A 62 -8.43 18.47 6.82
CA ARG A 62 -9.22 17.37 7.37
C ARG A 62 -9.18 16.19 6.41
N PHE A 63 -9.41 15.00 6.93
CA PHE A 63 -9.34 13.77 6.16
C PHE A 63 -10.57 12.92 6.42
N ARG A 64 -11.03 12.20 5.41
CA ARG A 64 -11.93 11.08 5.61
C ARG A 64 -11.11 9.80 5.63
N VAL A 65 -10.99 9.17 6.79
CA VAL A 65 -10.14 8.00 6.99
C VAL A 65 -10.97 6.81 7.44
N ALA A 66 -10.72 5.64 6.86
CA ALA A 66 -11.34 4.38 7.23
C ALA A 66 -10.26 3.30 7.45
N PRO A 67 -10.41 2.40 8.44
CA PRO A 67 -9.58 1.21 8.50
C PRO A 67 -9.90 0.33 7.29
N ALA A 68 -8.89 -0.13 6.58
CA ALA A 68 -9.05 -0.97 5.39
C ALA A 68 -8.08 -2.14 5.37
N THR A 69 -8.53 -3.22 4.74
CA THR A 69 -7.71 -4.39 4.44
C THR A 69 -7.32 -4.32 2.97
N LEU A 70 -6.03 -4.10 2.69
CA LEU A 70 -5.45 -4.12 1.35
C LEU A 70 -4.76 -5.46 1.12
N THR A 71 -5.27 -6.25 0.19
CA THR A 71 -4.74 -7.58 -0.11
C THR A 71 -4.14 -7.60 -1.50
N PHE A 72 -2.90 -8.06 -1.63
CA PHE A 72 -2.27 -8.40 -2.90
C PHE A 72 -2.34 -9.91 -3.11
N HIS A 73 -2.72 -10.32 -4.32
CA HIS A 73 -3.02 -11.72 -4.64
C HIS A 73 -1.91 -12.41 -5.43
N ASP A 74 -1.79 -13.72 -5.21
CA ASP A 74 -0.80 -14.59 -5.88
C ASP A 74 0.63 -14.04 -5.77
N VAL A 75 0.98 -13.59 -4.57
CA VAL A 75 2.24 -12.95 -4.24
C VAL A 75 3.40 -13.92 -4.41
N ALA A 76 4.42 -13.47 -5.13
CA ALA A 76 5.70 -14.14 -5.32
C ALA A 76 6.85 -13.14 -5.09
N ASP A 77 8.07 -13.65 -4.93
CA ASP A 77 9.30 -12.84 -4.84
C ASP A 77 9.24 -11.71 -3.80
N LEU A 78 8.58 -11.95 -2.66
CA LEU A 78 8.38 -10.96 -1.62
C LEU A 78 9.70 -10.57 -0.93
N GLN A 79 9.97 -9.26 -0.91
CA GLN A 79 11.01 -8.59 -0.13
C GLN A 79 10.37 -7.53 0.77
N ILE A 80 10.62 -7.61 2.07
CA ILE A 80 10.30 -6.57 3.04
C ILE A 80 11.63 -6.04 3.59
N ALA A 81 11.90 -4.74 3.37
CA ALA A 81 13.12 -4.08 3.80
C ALA A 81 12.77 -2.83 4.62
N ILE A 82 12.86 -2.94 5.94
CA ILE A 82 12.54 -1.88 6.90
C ILE A 82 13.67 -1.83 7.92
N ASP A 83 14.36 -0.71 8.00
CA ASP A 83 15.49 -0.49 8.89
C ASP A 83 15.34 0.87 9.60
N HIS A 84 14.89 0.85 10.85
CA HIS A 84 14.73 2.06 11.68
C HIS A 84 16.04 2.49 12.37
N GLY A 85 17.17 1.91 11.98
CA GLY A 85 18.46 2.55 12.10
C GLY A 85 19.37 1.98 13.17
N ASP A 86 20.20 2.88 13.65
CA ASP A 86 21.54 2.69 14.20
C ASP A 86 21.64 3.22 15.64
N SER A 87 20.48 3.37 16.29
CA SER A 87 20.36 4.02 17.61
C SER A 87 20.72 3.13 18.80
N ASP A 88 21.14 1.87 18.58
CA ASP A 88 21.34 0.86 19.62
C ASP A 88 20.12 0.73 20.58
N GLY A 89 18.91 0.79 20.03
CA GLY A 89 17.66 0.64 20.78
C GLY A 89 17.24 1.86 21.60
N ARG A 90 17.83 3.03 21.36
CA ARG A 90 17.48 4.28 22.07
C ARG A 90 16.31 5.03 21.45
N THR A 91 16.04 4.78 20.17
CA THR A 91 14.92 5.39 19.45
C THR A 91 13.83 4.36 19.27
N ALA A 92 12.60 4.72 19.64
CA ALA A 92 11.44 3.88 19.39
C ALA A 92 11.13 3.82 17.88
N MET A 93 10.56 2.71 17.45
CA MET A 93 10.08 2.55 16.08
C MET A 93 8.95 3.56 15.80
N ASN A 94 9.06 4.26 14.67
CA ASN A 94 8.00 5.14 14.18
C ASN A 94 6.96 4.35 13.38
N GLU A 95 5.86 5.01 13.08
CA GLU A 95 4.80 4.49 12.21
C GLU A 95 5.30 4.30 10.76
N LEU A 96 4.77 3.27 10.10
CA LEU A 96 5.09 2.94 8.70
C LEU A 96 3.99 3.52 7.80
N SER A 97 4.21 4.67 7.17
CA SER A 97 3.29 5.20 6.17
C SER A 97 3.82 5.04 4.76
N ILE A 98 2.91 4.86 3.82
CA ILE A 98 3.22 4.70 2.39
C ILE A 98 3.59 6.06 1.81
N ASP A 99 4.75 6.17 1.18
CA ASP A 99 5.13 7.30 0.33
C ASP A 99 4.36 7.16 -0.99
N HIS A 100 4.76 6.22 -1.84
CA HIS A 100 4.04 5.94 -3.08
C HIS A 100 4.11 4.46 -3.44
N VAL A 101 3.21 4.04 -4.32
CA VAL A 101 3.17 2.68 -4.87
C VAL A 101 3.39 2.72 -6.37
N THR A 102 4.36 1.94 -6.86
CA THR A 102 4.55 1.72 -8.29
C THR A 102 4.31 0.26 -8.63
N ARG A 103 4.02 0.02 -9.91
CA ARG A 103 4.03 -1.32 -10.47
C ARG A 103 4.51 -1.32 -11.91
N GLU A 104 5.13 -2.41 -12.31
CA GLU A 104 5.58 -2.65 -13.67
C GLU A 104 5.01 -3.97 -14.17
N ARG A 105 4.41 -3.95 -15.37
CA ARG A 105 3.84 -5.17 -15.96
C ARG A 105 4.96 -6.14 -16.34
N LEU A 106 4.84 -7.39 -15.92
CA LEU A 106 5.76 -8.45 -16.31
C LEU A 106 5.34 -9.07 -17.65
N ALA A 107 6.32 -9.48 -18.45
CA ALA A 107 6.10 -10.19 -19.71
C ALA A 107 5.65 -11.64 -19.42
N ARG A 108 4.33 -11.81 -19.25
CA ARG A 108 3.64 -13.07 -18.95
C ARG A 108 2.35 -13.18 -19.78
N PRO A 109 1.82 -14.39 -20.02
CA PRO A 109 0.56 -14.58 -20.75
C PRO A 109 -0.69 -14.16 -19.95
N PHE A 110 -0.53 -13.79 -18.69
CA PHE A 110 -1.58 -13.32 -17.77
C PHE A 110 -1.12 -12.05 -17.05
N ASP A 111 -2.05 -11.37 -16.37
CA ASP A 111 -1.75 -10.17 -15.61
C ASP A 111 -0.90 -10.51 -14.38
N PHE A 112 0.30 -9.97 -14.37
CA PHE A 112 1.26 -10.14 -13.30
C PHE A 112 2.18 -8.92 -13.29
N TRP A 113 2.42 -8.38 -12.11
CA TRP A 113 3.06 -7.08 -11.95
C TRP A 113 4.13 -7.18 -10.87
N HIS A 114 5.25 -6.49 -11.09
CA HIS A 114 6.21 -6.23 -10.03
C HIS A 114 5.78 -4.95 -9.32
N TRP A 115 5.37 -5.07 -8.06
CA TRP A 115 4.93 -3.99 -7.19
C TRP A 115 6.06 -3.50 -6.31
N THR A 116 6.09 -2.20 -6.06
CA THR A 116 6.95 -1.59 -5.04
C THR A 116 6.15 -0.58 -4.23
N ILE A 117 6.06 -0.81 -2.93
CA ILE A 117 5.54 0.13 -1.94
C ILE A 117 6.74 0.79 -1.27
N ARG A 118 6.91 2.09 -1.47
CA ARG A 118 7.91 2.90 -0.76
C ARG A 118 7.31 3.44 0.53
N LEU A 119 8.15 3.54 1.56
CA LEU A 119 7.74 4.07 2.86
C LEU A 119 8.28 5.50 3.03
N ASN A 120 7.47 6.37 3.64
CA ASN A 120 7.90 7.71 4.05
C ASN A 120 9.02 7.65 5.09
N SER A 121 8.93 6.67 5.99
CA SER A 121 9.92 6.39 7.03
C SER A 121 9.93 4.89 7.33
N PRO A 122 11.11 4.27 7.53
CA PRO A 122 12.45 4.86 7.46
C PRO A 122 12.89 5.14 6.01
N THR A 123 13.86 6.03 5.82
CA THR A 123 14.39 6.34 4.48
C THR A 123 14.93 5.08 3.80
N GLY A 124 14.51 4.85 2.56
CA GLY A 124 14.87 3.65 1.81
C GLY A 124 14.03 2.41 2.13
N GLY A 125 13.15 2.50 3.14
CA GLY A 125 12.18 1.47 3.48
C GLY A 125 11.27 1.13 2.29
N LYS A 126 11.09 -0.16 2.04
CA LYS A 126 10.25 -0.64 0.93
C LYS A 126 9.71 -2.05 1.14
N ILE A 127 8.60 -2.33 0.48
CA ILE A 127 8.04 -3.67 0.30
C ILE A 127 7.93 -3.90 -1.21
N ALA A 128 8.60 -4.91 -1.74
CA ALA A 128 8.61 -5.24 -3.17
C ALA A 128 8.20 -6.70 -3.38
N PHE A 129 7.41 -6.98 -4.41
CA PHE A 129 6.90 -8.32 -4.69
C PHE A 129 6.30 -8.40 -6.09
N CYS A 130 6.08 -9.61 -6.59
CA CYS A 130 5.23 -9.85 -7.75
C CYS A 130 3.82 -10.23 -7.30
N ALA A 131 2.78 -9.76 -7.98
CA ALA A 131 1.38 -10.15 -7.71
C ALA A 131 0.49 -10.03 -8.95
N SER A 132 -0.59 -10.81 -8.98
CA SER A 132 -1.57 -10.80 -10.09
C SER A 132 -2.48 -9.58 -10.04
N GLY A 133 -2.79 -9.09 -8.84
CA GLY A 133 -3.63 -7.93 -8.61
C GLY A 133 -3.78 -7.61 -7.13
N TYR A 134 -4.76 -6.77 -6.80
CA TYR A 134 -5.08 -6.39 -5.43
C TYR A 134 -6.58 -6.21 -5.22
N SER A 135 -7.01 -6.30 -3.97
CA SER A 135 -8.34 -5.90 -3.50
C SER A 135 -8.21 -5.02 -2.26
N GLN A 136 -9.14 -4.08 -2.09
CA GLN A 136 -9.22 -3.22 -0.90
C GLN A 136 -10.64 -3.27 -0.35
N ILE A 137 -10.76 -3.55 0.94
CA ILE A 137 -12.04 -3.61 1.65
C ILE A 137 -11.98 -2.64 2.83
N LEU A 138 -12.86 -1.63 2.83
CA LEU A 138 -13.06 -0.79 4.02
C LEU A 138 -13.77 -1.60 5.09
N ARG A 139 -13.28 -1.54 6.32
CA ARG A 139 -13.89 -2.26 7.46
C ARG A 139 -14.98 -1.45 8.14
N THR A 140 -14.93 -0.12 8.02
CA THR A 140 -15.99 0.80 8.46
C THR A 140 -16.13 1.94 7.45
N GLU A 141 -17.19 2.73 7.59
CA GLU A 141 -17.33 3.99 6.86
C GLU A 141 -16.21 4.99 7.22
N PRO A 142 -15.73 5.82 6.28
CA PRO A 142 -14.75 6.86 6.55
C PRO A 142 -15.23 7.87 7.59
N LYS A 143 -14.39 8.14 8.58
CA LYS A 143 -14.61 9.15 9.61
C LYS A 143 -13.87 10.44 9.28
N LEU A 144 -14.48 11.57 9.61
CA LEU A 144 -13.83 12.87 9.49
C LEU A 144 -12.86 13.07 10.67
N VAL A 145 -11.58 13.22 10.36
CA VAL A 145 -10.50 13.41 11.33
C VAL A 145 -9.58 14.56 10.90
N THR A 146 -8.76 15.05 11.83
CA THR A 146 -7.77 16.12 11.58
C THR A 146 -6.38 15.58 11.28
N GLU A 147 -6.17 14.27 11.42
CA GLU A 147 -4.91 13.57 11.15
C GLU A 147 -5.10 12.57 9.99
N GLN A 148 -4.01 12.17 9.33
CA GLN A 148 -4.03 11.21 8.21
C GLN A 148 -4.26 9.75 8.64
N HIS A 149 -4.49 9.50 9.93
CA HIS A 149 -4.70 8.16 10.48
C HIS A 149 -5.77 8.17 11.56
N LEU A 150 -6.29 6.99 11.91
CA LEU A 150 -7.23 6.83 13.00
C LEU A 150 -6.49 6.60 14.33
N PRO A 151 -7.08 7.00 15.47
CA PRO A 151 -6.62 6.50 16.77
C PRO A 151 -6.71 4.97 16.83
N ARG A 152 -5.75 4.32 17.52
CA ARG A 152 -5.67 2.84 17.56
C ARG A 152 -6.97 2.14 17.95
N GLY A 153 -7.72 2.71 18.92
CA GLY A 153 -8.99 2.16 19.40
C GLY A 153 -10.16 2.30 18.42
N GLU A 154 -9.96 2.97 17.28
CA GLU A 154 -11.00 3.25 16.29
C GLU A 154 -10.84 2.46 14.99
N ARG A 155 -9.90 1.49 14.95
CA ARG A 155 -9.57 0.66 13.78
C ARG A 155 -10.37 -0.65 13.67
N THR A 156 -11.32 -0.86 14.58
CA THR A 156 -12.22 -2.03 14.68
C THR A 156 -13.53 -1.82 13.94
#